data_AF-A0A9P7ER02-F1
#
_entry.id   AF-A0A9P7ER02-F1
#
_cell.length_a   1.000
_cell.length_b   1.000
_cell.length_c   1.000
_cell.angle_alpha   90.00
_cell.angle_beta   90.00
_cell.angle_gamma   90.00
#
_symmetry.space_group_name_H-M   'P 1'
#
loop_
_entity.id
_entity.type
_entity.pdbx_description
1 polymer ?
#
loop_
_entity_poly.entity_id
_entity_poly.type
_entity_poly.pdbx_seq_one_letter_code
_entity_poly.pdbx_strand_id
1 'polypeptide(L)' 'KLLRPIPVKNIDGSLNAAGLMTHFAELGLKIGDHVEDKAAFMVTDLGSDDIIIGIDWLRYHNPEIDW' A
#
# COMPACT_ATOMS: atom_id res chain seq x y z
N LYS A 1 -10.57 -8.46 -6.32
CA LYS A 1 -11.52 -7.31 -6.35
C LYS A 1 -12.04 -7.06 -4.95
N LEU A 2 -12.23 -5.80 -4.56
CA LEU A 2 -12.79 -5.41 -3.26
C LEU A 2 -14.32 -5.50 -3.28
N LEU A 3 -14.91 -5.94 -2.17
CA LEU A 3 -16.37 -5.97 -2.00
C LEU A 3 -16.96 -4.56 -1.86
N ARG A 4 -16.18 -3.63 -1.30
CA ARG A 4 -16.54 -2.22 -1.16
C ARG A 4 -15.39 -1.38 -1.68
N PRO A 5 -15.59 -0.59 -2.76
CA PRO A 5 -14.58 0.35 -3.22
C PRO A 5 -14.25 1.39 -2.15
N ILE A 6 -12.98 1.81 -2.12
CA ILE A 6 -12.46 2.74 -1.10
C ILE A 6 -12.11 4.07 -1.77
N PRO A 7 -12.62 5.22 -1.28
CA PRO A 7 -12.16 6.53 -1.73
C PRO A 7 -10.70 6.77 -1.34
N VAL A 8 -9.85 7.11 -2.31
CA VAL A 8 -8.44 7.40 -2.08
C VAL A 8 -8.23 8.90 -2.07
N LYS A 9 -7.47 9.37 -1.08
CA LYS A 9 -6.98 10.74 -1.03
C LYS A 9 -5.47 10.75 -1.18
N ASN A 10 -4.96 11.71 -1.94
CA ASN A 10 -3.54 11.97 -2.05
C ASN A 10 -3.04 12.67 -0.77
N ILE A 11 -1.71 12.80 -0.65
CA ILE A 11 -1.06 13.42 0.52
C ILE A 11 -1.52 14.87 0.71
N ASP A 12 -1.77 15.60 -0.38
CA ASP A 12 -2.27 16.97 -0.36
C ASP A 12 -3.77 17.08 0.01
N GLY A 13 -4.43 15.96 0.25
CA GLY A 13 -5.84 15.87 0.62
C GLY A 13 -6.83 15.87 -0.55
N SER A 14 -6.35 16.02 -1.79
CA SER A 14 -7.18 15.89 -3.00
C SER A 14 -7.65 14.45 -3.21
N LEU A 15 -8.75 14.25 -3.94
CA LEU A 15 -9.15 12.91 -4.38
C LEU A 15 -8.19 12.40 -5.44
N ASN A 16 -7.85 11.12 -5.36
CA ASN A 16 -7.01 10.49 -6.36
C ASN A 16 -7.69 10.53 -7.74
N ALA A 17 -6.93 10.91 -8.78
CA ALA A 17 -7.48 11.11 -10.12
C ALA A 17 -7.97 9.82 -10.78
N ALA A 18 -7.41 8.67 -10.42
CA ALA A 18 -7.89 7.36 -10.86
C ALA A 18 -9.21 6.93 -10.18
N GLY A 19 -9.72 7.74 -9.24
CA GLY A 19 -11.00 7.53 -8.59
C GLY A 19 -10.93 6.54 -7.43
N LEU A 20 -11.90 5.63 -7.37
CA LEU A 20 -12.02 4.68 -6.26
C LEU A 20 -11.07 3.50 -6.45
N MET A 21 -10.43 3.11 -5.36
CA MET A 21 -9.70 1.86 -5.29
C MET A 21 -10.68 0.68 -5.23
N THR A 22 -10.53 -0.24 -6.17
CA THR A 22 -11.49 -1.35 -6.41
C THR A 22 -10.83 -2.72 -6.43
N HIS A 23 -9.50 -2.76 -6.49
CA HIS A 23 -8.71 -3.98 -6.64
C HIS A 23 -7.59 -4.02 -5.62
N PHE A 24 -7.16 -5.25 -5.36
CA PHE A 24 -5.92 -5.55 -4.66
C PHE A 24 -5.20 -6.63 -5.46
N ALA A 25 -3.89 -6.73 -5.26
CA ALA A 25 -3.05 -7.80 -5.76
C ALA A 25 -2.35 -8.47 -4.58
N GLU A 26 -2.22 -9.80 -4.61
CA GLU A 26 -1.35 -10.53 -3.70
C GLU A 26 0.03 -10.65 -4.35
N LEU A 27 1.06 -10.15 -3.67
CA LEU A 27 2.44 -10.17 -4.14
C LEU A 27 3.34 -10.68 -3.01
N GLY A 28 4.47 -11.30 -3.36
CA GLY A 28 5.53 -11.54 -2.39
C GLY A 28 6.23 -10.22 -2.05
N LEU A 29 6.50 -9.97 -0.77
CA LEU A 29 7.22 -8.80 -0.29
C LEU A 29 8.54 -9.23 0.35
N LYS A 30 9.63 -8.56 -0.03
CA LYS A 30 10.92 -8.68 0.64
C LYS A 30 11.48 -7.29 0.94
N ILE A 31 11.76 -7.01 2.21
CA ILE A 31 12.41 -5.78 2.68
C ILE A 31 13.57 -6.18 3.58
N GLY A 32 14.80 -6.02 3.09
CA GLY A 32 15.99 -6.55 3.78
C GLY A 32 15.87 -8.06 4.00
N ASP A 33 15.95 -8.47 5.26
CA ASP A 33 15.78 -9.86 5.70
C ASP A 33 14.32 -10.23 6.05
N HIS A 34 13.40 -9.27 6.05
CA HIS A 34 11.97 -9.52 6.23
C HIS A 34 11.33 -10.02 4.92
N VAL A 35 10.62 -11.15 4.99
CA VAL A 35 9.98 -11.80 3.82
C VAL A 35 8.55 -12.17 4.16
N GLU A 36 7.63 -11.81 3.27
CA GLU A 36 6.24 -12.26 3.27
C GLU A 36 5.93 -12.90 1.91
N ASP A 37 5.56 -14.19 1.92
CA ASP A 37 5.22 -14.92 0.69
C ASP A 37 3.96 -14.37 0.02
N LYS A 38 3.05 -13.75 0.80
CA LYS A 38 1.81 -13.14 0.33
C LYS A 38 1.42 -11.93 1.16
N ALA A 39 1.62 -10.74 0.58
CA ALA A 39 1.12 -9.48 1.08
C ALA A 39 0.07 -8.91 0.11
N ALA A 40 -1.02 -8.38 0.66
CA ALA A 40 -2.09 -7.77 -0.12
C ALA A 40 -1.80 -6.28 -0.35
N PHE A 41 -1.55 -5.91 -1.61
CA PHE A 41 -1.36 -4.53 -2.02
C PHE A 41 -2.64 -3.99 -2.64
N MET A 42 -3.07 -2.83 -2.17
CA MET A 42 -4.18 -2.13 -2.79
C MET A 42 -3.73 -1.43 -4.08
N VAL A 43 -4.53 -1.54 -5.14
CA VAL A 43 -4.17 -1.02 -6.46
C VAL A 43 -4.84 0.33 -6.71
N THR A 44 -4.03 1.37 -6.92
CA THR A 44 -4.46 2.72 -7.30
C THR A 44 -3.32 3.43 -8.05
N ASP A 45 -3.59 4.61 -8.60
CA ASP A 45 -2.57 5.43 -9.25
C ASP A 45 -1.78 6.20 -8.18
N LEU A 46 -0.47 5.98 -8.13
CA LEU A 46 0.44 6.61 -7.17
C LEU A 46 1.28 7.73 -7.81
N GLY A 47 1.00 8.11 -9.06
CA GLY A 47 1.81 9.08 -9.79
C GLY A 47 3.19 8.50 -10.15
N SER A 48 4.24 9.05 -9.55
CA SER A 48 5.64 8.63 -9.84
C SER A 48 6.15 7.49 -8.96
N ASP A 49 5.41 7.13 -7.91
CA ASP A 49 5.83 6.09 -6.97
C ASP A 49 5.30 4.71 -7.40
N ASP A 50 6.09 3.66 -7.14
CA ASP A 50 5.69 2.28 -7.47
C ASP A 50 4.85 1.64 -6.37
N ILE A 51 5.21 1.84 -5.09
CA ILE A 51 4.60 1.22 -3.91
C ILE A 51 4.63 2.19 -2.73
N ILE A 52 3.54 2.26 -1.97
CA ILE A 52 3.49 2.91 -0.66
C ILE A 52 3.27 1.84 0.41
N ILE A 53 4.14 1.81 1.42
CA ILE A 53 4.00 0.98 2.62
C ILE A 53 3.47 1.85 3.76
N GLY A 54 2.35 1.44 4.35
CA GLY A 54 1.70 2.19 5.42
C GLY A 54 2.49 2.18 6.73
N ILE A 55 2.35 3.25 7.52
CA ILE A 55 2.99 3.39 8.84
C ILE A 55 2.57 2.26 9.79
N ASP A 56 1.32 1.81 9.73
CA ASP A 56 0.85 0.72 10.58
C ASP A 56 1.58 -0.59 10.27
N TRP A 57 1.86 -0.86 8.99
CA TRP A 57 2.66 -2.02 8.58
C TRP A 57 4.10 -1.87 9.10
N LEU A 58 4.71 -0.69 8.92
CA LEU A 58 6.08 -0.42 9.42
C LEU A 58 6.19 -0.61 10.93
N ARG A 59 5.21 -0.11 11.71
CA ARG A 59 5.20 -0.23 13.18
C ARG A 59 5.00 -1.67 13.65
N TYR A 60 4.17 -2.43 12.94
CA TYR A 60 3.89 -3.81 13.30
C TYR A 60 5.08 -4.73 13.00
N HIS A 61 5.69 -4.59 11.82
CA HIS A 61 6.76 -5.47 11.38
C HIS A 61 8.17 -5.01 11.80
N ASN A 62 8.35 -3.71 12.05
CA ASN A 62 9.62 -3.07 12.42
C ASN A 62 10.85 -3.63 11.68
N PRO A 63 10.91 -3.55 10.34
CA PRO A 63 12.03 -4.09 9.56
C PRO A 63 13.27 -3.19 9.69
N GLU A 64 13.87 -3.20 10.88
CA GLU A 64 15.08 -2.46 11.25
C GLU A 64 14.98 -0.93 11.10
N ILE A 65 13.79 -0.38 11.34
CA ILE A 65 13.60 1.07 11.45
C ILE A 65 13.86 1.49 12.90
N ASP A 66 14.76 2.46 13.10
CA ASP A 66 14.91 3.18 14.37
C ASP A 66 13.96 4.39 14.36
N TRP A 67 12.98 4.39 15.26
CA TRP A 67 11.82 5.31 15.26
C TRP A 67 12.07 6.62 15.98
#